data_AF-A0A250XS06-F1
#
_entry.id   AF-A0A250XS06-F1
#
_cell.length_a   1.000
_cell.length_b   1.000
_cell.length_c   1.000
_cell.angle_alpha   90.00
_cell.angle_beta   90.00
_cell.angle_gamma   90.00
#
_symmetry.space_group_name_H-M   'P 1'
#
loop_
_entity.id
_entity.type
_entity.pdbx_description
1 polymer ?
#
loop_
_entity_poly.entity_id
_entity_poly.type
_entity_poly.pdbx_seq_one_letter_code
_entity_poly.pdbx_strand_id
1 'polypeptide(L)'
;MMLTSHIDHMLHNSKQSSRLNGYARSRSDCSLPRRFDKFSLTSTRASGPDQHEKPNSMVSSSDRSQTLTASSNASEQSTGNSNTSGGGIALGAVMAAVIAFTAGRLVSGEPSLAMLENQAVPLDVALSNGKPTVMEFYANWCEVCKSLVADEVDVEQKYRQDVNFVMLNIDNSKWAPEVAEYGVNGIPHFVFLDEKAMPIAAAVGKLPKEVLEGNIEAMARGKQLPYLRASGETSSSQASNIKPAAPRPRDHS
;
A
#
# COMPACT_ATOMS: atom_id res chain seq x y z
N MET A 1 5.70 2.00 -64.39
CA MET A 1 4.90 1.14 -63.50
C MET A 1 5.05 -0.29 -64.02
N MET A 2 6.13 -0.99 -63.63
CA MET A 2 6.16 -2.14 -62.69
C MET A 2 5.16 -3.25 -63.09
N LEU A 3 5.55 -4.32 -63.80
CA LEU A 3 6.26 -5.56 -63.41
C LEU A 3 5.51 -6.51 -62.42
N THR A 4 5.42 -7.79 -62.84
CA THR A 4 5.00 -9.06 -62.15
C THR A 4 3.48 -9.24 -61.93
N SER A 5 2.72 -10.20 -62.49
CA SER A 5 2.87 -11.60 -62.95
C SER A 5 2.87 -12.70 -61.86
N HIS A 6 1.87 -13.60 -61.97
CA HIS A 6 1.74 -14.99 -61.47
C HIS A 6 1.44 -15.21 -59.97
N ILE A 7 0.25 -15.73 -59.56
CA ILE A 7 -0.39 -17.07 -59.72
C ILE A 7 -0.01 -18.03 -58.55
N ASP A 8 -1.02 -18.80 -58.12
CA ASP A 8 -1.08 -19.89 -57.11
C ASP A 8 -1.37 -19.48 -55.65
N HIS A 9 -2.33 -20.04 -54.90
CA HIS A 9 -2.99 -21.34 -55.03
C HIS A 9 -4.33 -21.34 -54.24
N MET A 10 -5.39 -21.85 -54.87
CA MET A 10 -6.73 -22.00 -54.30
C MET A 10 -6.82 -23.20 -53.35
N LEU A 11 -7.59 -23.00 -52.27
CA LEU A 11 -8.62 -23.88 -51.69
C LEU A 11 -8.55 -25.38 -52.01
N HIS A 12 -8.37 -26.21 -50.96
CA HIS A 12 -9.16 -27.40 -50.60
C HIS A 12 -8.31 -28.34 -49.74
N ASN A 13 -8.64 -28.52 -48.47
CA ASN A 13 -8.82 -29.88 -47.95
C ASN A 13 -9.58 -29.89 -46.62
N SER A 14 -10.81 -30.39 -46.65
CA SER A 14 -11.54 -30.82 -45.48
C SER A 14 -11.68 -32.34 -45.54
N LYS A 15 -11.57 -32.96 -44.36
CA LYS A 15 -11.98 -34.30 -43.96
C LYS A 15 -10.89 -35.36 -43.76
N GLN A 16 -10.99 -35.89 -42.53
CA GLN A 16 -10.78 -37.26 -42.10
C GLN A 16 -9.34 -37.76 -41.96
N SER A 17 -8.93 -37.97 -40.70
CA SER A 17 -8.84 -39.34 -40.19
C SER A 17 -8.72 -39.36 -38.67
N SER A 18 -9.70 -40.00 -38.05
CA SER A 18 -9.75 -40.42 -36.67
C SER A 18 -8.65 -41.45 -36.39
N ARG A 19 -7.96 -41.36 -35.25
CA ARG A 19 -7.49 -42.56 -34.52
C ARG A 19 -7.22 -42.25 -33.05
N LEU A 20 -7.89 -43.05 -32.24
CA LEU A 20 -7.83 -43.16 -30.78
C LEU A 20 -6.49 -43.79 -30.35
N ASN A 21 -5.93 -43.26 -29.25
CA ASN A 21 -5.16 -43.98 -28.22
C ASN A 21 -4.94 -42.94 -27.10
N GLY A 22 -5.42 -43.08 -25.87
CA GLY A 22 -5.58 -44.30 -25.10
C GLY A 22 -4.29 -44.60 -24.33
N TYR A 23 -3.92 -43.78 -23.35
CA TYR A 23 -3.04 -44.21 -22.27
C TYR A 23 -3.37 -43.49 -20.96
N ALA A 24 -3.98 -44.25 -20.06
CA ALA A 24 -4.16 -43.93 -18.65
C ALA A 24 -3.08 -44.66 -17.82
N ARG A 25 -2.93 -44.22 -16.56
CA ARG A 25 -1.96 -44.63 -15.50
C ARG A 25 -0.61 -43.88 -15.56
N SER A 26 -0.01 -43.45 -14.45
CA SER A 26 -0.10 -43.97 -13.09
C SER A 26 0.19 -42.87 -12.06
N ARG A 27 -0.66 -42.78 -11.03
CA ARG A 27 -0.30 -42.20 -9.72
C ARG A 27 0.33 -43.33 -8.91
N SER A 28 1.57 -43.16 -8.48
CA SER A 28 2.14 -43.87 -7.33
C SER A 28 3.54 -43.34 -7.02
N ASP A 29 3.73 -43.02 -5.75
CA ASP A 29 4.99 -43.06 -4.99
C ASP A 29 6.03 -41.95 -5.20
N CYS A 30 6.01 -41.00 -4.27
CA CYS A 30 7.23 -40.61 -3.57
C CYS A 30 6.91 -40.45 -2.08
N SER A 31 7.15 -41.52 -1.33
CA SER A 31 7.25 -41.49 0.13
C SER A 31 8.73 -41.47 0.53
N LEU A 32 9.02 -40.55 1.47
CA LEU A 32 10.12 -40.53 2.47
C LEU A 32 11.52 -40.00 2.03
N PRO A 33 12.39 -39.56 2.98
CA PRO A 33 12.23 -39.45 4.44
C PRO A 33 12.68 -38.10 5.09
N ARG A 34 12.29 -37.97 6.37
CA ARG A 34 12.83 -37.19 7.51
C ARG A 34 14.20 -36.51 7.33
N ARG A 35 14.32 -35.30 7.93
CA ARG A 35 15.35 -34.92 8.94
C ARG A 35 15.51 -33.40 8.98
N PHE A 36 14.98 -32.74 10.02
CA PHE A 36 15.61 -31.54 10.56
C PHE A 36 15.45 -31.55 12.07
N ASP A 37 16.53 -31.97 12.71
CA ASP A 37 16.77 -31.89 14.13
C ASP A 37 16.77 -30.41 14.55
N LYS A 38 15.83 -30.07 15.44
CA LYS A 38 16.09 -29.43 16.73
C LYS A 38 17.38 -28.60 16.80
N PHE A 39 17.34 -27.32 16.41
CA PHE A 39 18.35 -26.37 16.85
C PHE A 39 17.93 -25.74 18.18
N SER A 40 18.75 -26.08 19.18
CA SER A 40 18.66 -25.68 20.56
C SER A 40 19.05 -24.21 20.71
N LEU A 41 18.33 -23.56 21.63
CA LEU A 41 18.56 -22.24 22.19
C LEU A 41 20.02 -22.06 22.65
N THR A 42 20.65 -20.97 22.22
CA THR A 42 21.71 -20.33 23.00
C THR A 42 21.33 -18.88 23.25
N SER A 43 20.82 -18.69 24.46
CA SER A 43 20.67 -17.41 25.14
C SER A 43 22.05 -16.89 25.52
N THR A 44 22.44 -15.72 25.03
CA THR A 44 23.56 -14.97 25.60
C THR A 44 23.07 -13.60 26.02
N ARG A 45 22.91 -13.49 27.34
CA ARG A 45 22.67 -12.31 28.16
C ARG A 45 23.98 -11.50 28.24
N ALA A 46 23.95 -10.21 27.95
CA ALA A 46 25.01 -9.29 28.34
C ALA A 46 24.37 -8.07 29.05
N SER A 47 24.93 -7.73 30.21
CA SER A 47 24.47 -6.71 31.14
C SER A 47 25.59 -5.67 31.33
N GLY A 48 25.27 -4.39 31.08
CA GLY A 48 25.82 -3.13 31.66
C GLY A 48 27.33 -2.83 31.61
N PRO A 49 27.78 -1.63 32.07
CA PRO A 49 27.04 -0.50 32.65
C PRO A 49 27.37 0.89 32.05
N ASP A 50 26.68 1.91 32.59
CA ASP A 50 26.80 3.38 32.46
C ASP A 50 28.24 3.94 32.43
N GLN A 51 28.43 5.15 31.84
CA GLN A 51 28.81 6.40 32.57
C GLN A 51 28.61 7.68 31.72
N HIS A 52 27.97 8.66 32.38
CA HIS A 52 28.09 10.12 32.31
C HIS A 52 29.30 10.75 31.60
N GLU A 53 29.10 11.84 30.85
CA GLU A 53 29.75 13.15 31.13
C GLU A 53 29.06 14.32 30.40
N LYS A 54 28.90 15.45 31.11
CA LYS A 54 28.48 16.77 30.63
C LYS A 54 29.62 17.73 31.03
N PRO A 55 29.92 18.77 30.23
CA PRO A 55 30.03 20.08 30.89
C PRO A 55 29.43 21.25 30.09
N ASN A 56 29.25 22.33 30.83
CA ASN A 56 28.44 23.50 30.56
C ASN A 56 29.17 24.63 29.81
N SER A 57 28.35 25.49 29.19
CA SER A 57 28.38 26.97 29.23
C SER A 57 29.63 27.76 28.78
N MET A 58 29.49 28.71 27.85
CA MET A 58 29.15 30.13 28.12
C MET A 58 29.35 30.99 26.85
N VAL A 59 28.37 31.87 26.60
CA VAL A 59 28.47 33.28 26.14
C VAL A 59 29.51 33.65 25.05
N SER A 60 29.04 34.25 23.95
CA SER A 60 29.13 35.70 23.77
C SER A 60 28.42 36.18 22.50
N SER A 61 27.82 37.35 22.64
CA SER A 61 26.98 38.09 21.71
C SER A 61 27.75 38.78 20.58
N SER A 62 26.94 39.18 19.59
CA SER A 62 27.03 40.42 18.79
C SER A 62 27.72 40.39 17.42
N ASP A 63 26.84 40.59 16.43
CA ASP A 63 26.91 41.54 15.31
C ASP A 63 28.17 41.60 14.44
N ARG A 64 28.01 41.23 13.16
CA ARG A 64 28.20 42.18 12.05
C ARG A 64 27.67 41.66 10.71
N SER A 65 27.02 42.57 9.99
CA SER A 65 26.56 42.50 8.61
C SER A 65 27.60 42.03 7.58
N GLN A 66 27.11 41.35 6.54
CA GLN A 66 27.34 41.63 5.10
C GLN A 66 26.48 40.61 4.31
N THR A 67 25.36 41.03 3.72
CA THR A 67 25.27 41.58 2.36
C THR A 67 25.82 40.63 1.30
N LEU A 68 24.99 39.71 0.81
CA LEU A 68 25.15 39.15 -0.52
C LEU A 68 23.82 39.28 -1.27
N THR A 69 23.95 40.05 -2.34
CA THR A 69 22.99 40.41 -3.37
C THR A 69 22.42 39.18 -4.06
N ALA A 70 21.09 39.01 -4.01
CA ALA A 70 20.38 38.25 -5.02
C ALA A 70 19.42 39.20 -5.72
N SER A 71 19.76 39.50 -6.98
CA SER A 71 19.02 40.36 -7.87
C SER A 71 17.54 39.99 -7.93
N SER A 72 16.75 41.02 -7.69
CA SER A 72 15.37 41.21 -8.09
C SER A 72 15.02 40.58 -9.44
N ASN A 73 13.94 39.79 -9.43
CA ASN A 73 12.91 39.78 -10.48
C ASN A 73 11.67 39.03 -9.97
N ALA A 74 10.73 39.79 -9.43
CA ALA A 74 9.32 39.43 -9.41
C ALA A 74 8.53 40.75 -9.29
N SER A 75 8.27 41.31 -10.46
CA SER A 75 7.20 42.26 -10.67
C SER A 75 5.88 41.61 -10.29
N GLU A 76 5.21 42.09 -9.25
CA GLU A 76 3.76 41.99 -9.13
C GLU A 76 3.23 43.25 -8.42
N GLN A 77 3.07 44.26 -9.28
CA GLN A 77 1.93 45.16 -9.35
C GLN A 77 0.87 45.02 -8.23
N SER A 78 1.02 45.80 -7.16
CA SER A 78 -0.11 46.19 -6.33
C SER A 78 -0.68 47.49 -6.89
N THR A 79 -1.74 47.37 -7.68
CA THR A 79 -2.63 48.48 -8.02
C THR A 79 -3.29 48.99 -6.75
N GLY A 80 -3.19 50.30 -6.51
CA GLY A 80 -3.93 50.97 -5.44
C GLY A 80 -3.19 52.17 -4.85
N ASN A 81 -3.04 53.24 -5.64
CA ASN A 81 -2.68 54.54 -5.08
C ASN A 81 -3.89 55.10 -4.32
N SER A 82 -3.83 55.15 -2.99
CA SER A 82 -4.57 56.12 -2.21
C SER A 82 -3.71 56.61 -1.04
N ASN A 83 -3.36 57.88 -1.11
CA ASN A 83 -2.74 58.63 -0.01
C ASN A 83 -3.64 58.50 1.23
N THR A 84 -3.21 57.81 2.29
CA THR A 84 -3.86 57.92 3.60
C THR A 84 -2.85 57.71 4.73
N SER A 85 -2.79 58.74 5.57
CA SER A 85 -2.02 58.88 6.80
C SER A 85 -2.12 57.68 7.75
N GLY A 86 -0.98 57.09 8.12
CA GLY A 86 -0.61 56.55 9.44
C GLY A 86 -1.45 55.46 10.14
N GLY A 87 -2.70 55.19 9.75
CA GLY A 87 -3.61 54.27 10.43
C GLY A 87 -4.02 53.02 9.64
N GLY A 88 -3.74 52.97 8.32
CA GLY A 88 -4.21 51.89 7.45
C GLY A 88 -3.36 50.61 7.45
N ILE A 89 -2.09 50.70 7.86
CA ILE A 89 -1.14 49.57 7.76
C ILE A 89 -1.47 48.49 8.81
N ALA A 90 -1.95 48.88 9.99
CA ALA A 90 -2.33 47.96 11.05
C ALA A 90 -3.56 47.10 10.69
N LEU A 91 -4.56 47.70 10.03
CA LEU A 91 -5.76 46.97 9.61
C LEU A 91 -5.48 45.97 8.48
N GLY A 92 -4.59 46.34 7.54
CA GLY A 92 -4.16 45.43 6.47
C GLY A 92 -3.43 44.18 7.00
N ALA A 93 -2.53 44.35 7.97
CA ALA A 93 -1.82 43.23 8.59
C ALA A 93 -2.75 42.30 9.39
N VAL A 94 -3.72 42.86 10.13
CA VAL A 94 -4.71 42.07 10.86
C VAL A 94 -5.62 41.31 9.90
N MET A 95 -6.09 41.93 8.81
CA MET A 95 -6.88 41.25 7.80
C MET A 95 -6.09 40.14 7.10
N ALA A 96 -4.83 40.39 6.74
CA ALA A 96 -3.96 39.36 6.16
C ALA A 96 -3.71 38.20 7.14
N ALA A 97 -3.52 38.47 8.43
CA ALA A 97 -3.36 37.43 9.45
C ALA A 97 -4.65 36.63 9.68
N VAL A 98 -5.80 37.27 9.70
CA VAL A 98 -7.12 36.60 9.79
C VAL A 98 -7.38 35.76 8.54
N ILE A 99 -7.05 36.27 7.35
CA ILE A 99 -7.17 35.52 6.09
C ILE A 99 -6.21 34.32 6.09
N ALA A 100 -4.94 34.50 6.47
CA ALA A 100 -3.96 33.41 6.54
C ALA A 100 -4.35 32.36 7.58
N PHE A 101 -4.86 32.77 8.75
CA PHE A 101 -5.30 31.87 9.81
C PHE A 101 -6.59 31.12 9.42
N THR A 102 -7.57 31.79 8.83
CA THR A 102 -8.80 31.15 8.36
C THR A 102 -8.56 30.25 7.15
N ALA A 103 -7.70 30.65 6.20
CA ALA A 103 -7.26 29.81 5.08
C ALA A 103 -6.51 28.56 5.56
N GLY A 104 -5.61 28.71 6.55
CA GLY A 104 -4.90 27.56 7.15
C GLY A 104 -5.84 26.56 7.82
N ARG A 105 -6.98 27.02 8.38
CA ARG A 105 -8.01 26.15 8.97
C ARG A 105 -8.96 25.55 7.93
N LEU A 106 -9.17 26.20 6.79
CA LEU A 106 -10.01 25.72 5.69
C LEU A 106 -9.34 24.62 4.84
N VAL A 107 -8.00 24.56 4.83
CA VAL A 107 -7.24 23.62 3.97
C VAL A 107 -7.04 22.24 4.62
N SER A 108 -7.32 22.09 5.91
CA SER A 108 -7.21 20.78 6.58
C SER A 108 -8.47 19.95 6.32
N GLY A 109 -8.61 19.44 5.09
CA GLY A 109 -9.59 18.40 4.80
C GLY A 109 -9.24 17.15 5.61
N GLU A 110 -10.20 16.57 6.32
CA GLU A 110 -9.94 15.37 7.10
C GLU A 110 -9.64 14.19 6.17
N PRO A 111 -8.66 13.33 6.53
CA PRO A 111 -8.37 12.13 5.77
C PRO A 111 -9.62 11.24 5.79
N SER A 112 -10.06 10.80 4.62
CA SER A 112 -11.29 9.99 4.48
C SER A 112 -11.05 8.77 3.60
N LEU A 113 -11.83 7.72 3.85
CA LEU A 113 -11.78 6.47 3.09
C LEU A 113 -12.02 6.70 1.58
N ALA A 114 -12.97 7.60 1.25
CA ALA A 114 -13.23 8.00 -0.12
C ALA A 114 -12.06 8.74 -0.77
N MET A 115 -11.26 9.49 0.02
CA MET A 115 -10.06 10.15 -0.51
C MET A 115 -9.01 9.12 -0.93
N LEU A 116 -8.75 8.11 -0.09
CA LEU A 116 -7.83 7.01 -0.41
C LEU A 116 -8.32 6.23 -1.64
N GLU A 117 -9.61 5.88 -1.69
CA GLU A 117 -10.17 5.17 -2.85
C GLU A 117 -9.96 5.95 -4.17
N ASN A 118 -10.15 7.26 -4.14
CA ASN A 118 -9.97 8.11 -5.33
C ASN A 118 -8.49 8.28 -5.72
N GLN A 119 -7.54 8.08 -4.79
CA GLN A 119 -6.10 8.16 -5.05
C GLN A 119 -5.50 6.80 -5.45
N ALA A 120 -6.19 5.70 -5.13
CA ALA A 120 -5.74 4.34 -5.40
C ALA A 120 -5.45 4.09 -6.88
N VAL A 121 -4.40 3.32 -7.12
CA VAL A 121 -4.00 2.87 -8.45
C VAL A 121 -4.98 1.81 -8.95
N PRO A 122 -5.45 1.87 -10.21
CA PRO A 122 -6.25 0.79 -10.79
C PRO A 122 -5.50 -0.54 -10.75
N LEU A 123 -6.18 -1.62 -10.37
CA LEU A 123 -5.56 -2.93 -10.18
C LEU A 123 -4.79 -3.41 -11.43
N ASP A 124 -5.34 -3.26 -12.62
CA ASP A 124 -4.71 -3.65 -13.88
C ASP A 124 -3.39 -2.91 -14.15
N VAL A 125 -3.31 -1.63 -13.78
CA VAL A 125 -2.09 -0.82 -13.86
C VAL A 125 -1.09 -1.30 -12.82
N ALA A 126 -1.53 -1.55 -11.59
CA ALA A 126 -0.65 -1.98 -10.50
C ALA A 126 0.00 -3.35 -10.77
N LEU A 127 -0.75 -4.29 -11.36
CA LEU A 127 -0.25 -5.63 -11.69
C LEU A 127 0.68 -5.67 -12.90
N SER A 128 0.73 -4.60 -13.72
CA SER A 128 1.49 -4.58 -14.98
C SER A 128 2.65 -3.58 -14.99
N ASN A 129 2.69 -2.60 -14.09
CA ASN A 129 3.71 -1.55 -14.09
C ASN A 129 5.05 -1.93 -13.42
N GLY A 130 5.16 -3.15 -12.87
CA GLY A 130 6.39 -3.68 -12.30
C GLY A 130 6.78 -3.07 -10.94
N LYS A 131 5.89 -2.32 -10.28
CA LYS A 131 6.12 -1.86 -8.91
C LYS A 131 5.54 -2.85 -7.90
N PRO A 132 6.14 -2.99 -6.71
CA PRO A 132 5.51 -3.72 -5.62
C PRO A 132 4.16 -3.07 -5.28
N THR A 133 3.19 -3.86 -4.85
CA THR A 133 1.81 -3.40 -4.67
C THR A 133 1.26 -3.83 -3.32
N VAL A 134 0.67 -2.88 -2.59
CA VAL A 134 -0.20 -3.18 -1.44
C VAL A 134 -1.64 -3.01 -1.87
N MET A 135 -2.40 -4.08 -1.70
CA MET A 135 -3.81 -4.13 -2.05
C MET A 135 -4.65 -4.31 -0.79
N GLU A 136 -5.59 -3.40 -0.56
CA GLU A 136 -6.51 -3.43 0.56
C GLU A 136 -7.92 -3.77 0.08
N PHE A 137 -8.52 -4.81 0.67
CA PHE A 137 -9.94 -5.06 0.57
C PHE A 137 -10.68 -4.39 1.73
N TYR A 138 -11.66 -3.57 1.40
CA TYR A 138 -12.35 -2.70 2.35
C TYR A 138 -13.85 -2.59 2.01
N ALA A 139 -14.62 -1.90 2.86
CA ALA A 139 -15.99 -1.49 2.55
C ALA A 139 -16.36 -0.15 3.22
N ASN A 140 -17.35 0.56 2.68
CA ASN A 140 -17.79 1.86 3.21
C ASN A 140 -18.43 1.75 4.61
N TRP A 141 -19.00 0.60 4.94
CA TRP A 141 -19.59 0.31 6.25
C TRP A 141 -18.57 -0.19 7.28
N CYS A 142 -17.31 -0.39 6.88
CA CYS A 142 -16.25 -0.93 7.74
C CYS A 142 -15.68 0.14 8.67
N GLU A 143 -16.09 0.14 9.94
CA GLU A 143 -15.56 1.09 10.93
C GLU A 143 -14.07 0.88 11.23
N VAL A 144 -13.58 -0.37 11.18
CA VAL A 144 -12.16 -0.64 11.37
C VAL A 144 -11.33 -0.03 10.23
N CYS A 145 -11.78 -0.14 8.98
CA CYS A 145 -11.12 0.44 7.81
C CYS A 145 -11.06 1.97 7.95
N LYS A 146 -12.19 2.62 8.34
CA LYS A 146 -12.22 4.07 8.62
C LYS A 146 -11.22 4.50 9.70
N SER A 147 -11.00 3.65 10.70
CA SER A 147 -10.06 3.95 11.79
C SER A 147 -8.58 3.92 11.36
N LEU A 148 -8.26 3.28 10.22
CA LEU A 148 -6.90 3.18 9.68
C LEU A 148 -6.56 4.31 8.70
N VAL A 149 -7.55 5.04 8.19
CA VAL A 149 -7.38 6.02 7.12
C VAL A 149 -6.28 7.04 7.41
N ALA A 150 -6.18 7.55 8.65
CA ALA A 150 -5.13 8.51 8.99
C ALA A 150 -3.72 7.91 8.87
N ASP A 151 -3.54 6.66 9.31
CA ASP A 151 -2.27 5.96 9.23
C ASP A 151 -1.93 5.60 7.79
N GLU A 152 -2.91 5.15 7.00
CA GLU A 152 -2.75 4.82 5.59
C GLU A 152 -2.39 6.03 4.74
N VAL A 153 -3.04 7.17 4.95
CA VAL A 153 -2.72 8.43 4.23
C VAL A 153 -1.27 8.83 4.44
N ASP A 154 -0.79 8.77 5.68
CA ASP A 154 0.60 9.12 6.01
C ASP A 154 1.60 8.19 5.29
N VAL A 155 1.30 6.89 5.27
CA VAL A 155 2.15 5.88 4.63
C VAL A 155 2.09 6.00 3.11
N GLU A 156 0.91 6.14 2.53
CA GLU A 156 0.72 6.31 1.08
C GLU A 156 1.45 7.55 0.59
N GLN A 157 1.30 8.70 1.25
CA GLN A 157 1.99 9.92 0.85
C GLN A 157 3.52 9.76 0.80
N LYS A 158 4.07 8.95 1.72
CA LYS A 158 5.50 8.68 1.81
C LYS A 158 6.02 7.71 0.74
N TYR A 159 5.24 6.69 0.38
CA TYR A 159 5.73 5.59 -0.47
C TYR A 159 5.05 5.44 -1.84
N ARG A 160 4.04 6.27 -2.17
CA ARG A 160 3.30 6.23 -3.46
C ARG A 160 4.16 6.32 -4.72
N GLN A 161 5.41 6.78 -4.61
CA GLN A 161 6.34 6.82 -5.73
C GLN A 161 7.00 5.46 -5.97
N ASP A 162 7.16 4.65 -4.94
CA ASP A 162 7.90 3.38 -4.97
C ASP A 162 6.97 2.15 -4.94
N VAL A 163 5.80 2.28 -4.33
CA VAL A 163 4.83 1.19 -4.10
C VAL A 163 3.45 1.62 -4.62
N ASN A 164 2.74 0.72 -5.31
CA ASN A 164 1.34 0.94 -5.67
C ASN A 164 0.43 0.71 -4.46
N PHE A 165 -0.56 1.56 -4.29
CA PHE A 165 -1.64 1.39 -3.31
C PHE A 165 -2.93 1.13 -4.09
N VAL A 166 -3.57 -0.01 -3.84
CA VAL A 166 -4.80 -0.43 -4.52
C VAL A 166 -5.87 -0.67 -3.47
N MET A 167 -7.07 -0.14 -3.70
CA MET A 167 -8.22 -0.37 -2.83
C MET A 167 -9.35 -1.06 -3.59
N LEU A 168 -9.82 -2.19 -3.06
CA LEU A 168 -10.89 -2.99 -3.64
C LEU A 168 -12.09 -3.05 -2.70
N ASN A 169 -13.17 -2.36 -3.06
CA ASN A 169 -14.41 -2.38 -2.29
C ASN A 169 -15.11 -3.74 -2.45
N ILE A 170 -15.30 -4.48 -1.36
CA ILE A 170 -15.89 -5.83 -1.41
C ILE A 170 -17.38 -5.83 -1.78
N ASP A 171 -18.07 -4.69 -1.67
CA ASP A 171 -19.46 -4.56 -2.11
C ASP A 171 -19.56 -4.44 -3.65
N ASN A 172 -18.45 -4.19 -4.34
CA ASN A 172 -18.40 -4.14 -5.79
C ASN A 172 -18.18 -5.54 -6.38
N SER A 173 -19.21 -6.07 -7.05
CA SER A 173 -19.19 -7.41 -7.64
C SER A 173 -18.11 -7.63 -8.70
N LYS A 174 -17.54 -6.56 -9.27
CA LYS A 174 -16.36 -6.64 -10.15
C LYS A 174 -15.21 -7.39 -9.49
N TRP A 175 -15.03 -7.20 -8.18
CA TRP A 175 -13.90 -7.73 -7.42
C TRP A 175 -14.16 -9.10 -6.77
N ALA A 176 -15.29 -9.75 -7.09
CA ALA A 176 -15.61 -11.08 -6.58
C ALA A 176 -14.54 -12.14 -6.90
N PRO A 177 -13.92 -12.16 -8.10
CA PRO A 177 -12.80 -13.08 -8.38
C PRO A 177 -11.61 -12.87 -7.46
N GLU A 178 -11.19 -11.62 -7.23
CA GLU A 178 -10.06 -11.27 -6.37
C GLU A 178 -10.36 -11.56 -4.90
N VAL A 179 -11.56 -11.24 -4.43
CA VAL A 179 -12.03 -11.61 -3.07
C VAL A 179 -11.90 -13.12 -2.85
N ALA A 180 -12.24 -13.94 -3.85
CA ALA A 180 -12.11 -15.40 -3.77
C ALA A 180 -10.64 -15.86 -3.90
N GLU A 181 -9.88 -15.32 -4.85
CA GLU A 181 -8.49 -15.68 -5.12
C GLU A 181 -7.58 -15.43 -3.93
N TYR A 182 -7.73 -14.28 -3.27
CA TYR A 182 -6.93 -13.89 -2.11
C TYR A 182 -7.52 -14.38 -0.77
N GLY A 183 -8.64 -15.11 -0.79
CA GLY A 183 -9.24 -15.71 0.40
C GLY A 183 -9.74 -14.68 1.41
N VAL A 184 -10.34 -13.59 0.93
CA VAL A 184 -10.80 -12.48 1.77
C VAL A 184 -12.02 -12.90 2.58
N ASN A 185 -11.83 -13.12 3.89
CA ASN A 185 -12.84 -13.62 4.83
C ASN A 185 -13.13 -12.63 5.99
N GLY A 186 -12.60 -11.41 5.90
CA GLY A 186 -12.80 -10.32 6.85
C GLY A 186 -12.06 -9.08 6.34
N ILE A 187 -12.51 -7.89 6.76
CA ILE A 187 -11.92 -6.61 6.33
C ILE A 187 -11.53 -5.74 7.55
N PRO A 188 -10.53 -4.85 7.42
CA PRO A 188 -9.66 -4.66 6.25
C PRO A 188 -8.78 -5.89 5.99
N HIS A 189 -8.45 -6.16 4.73
CA HIS A 189 -7.55 -7.26 4.35
C HIS A 189 -6.48 -6.72 3.41
N PHE A 190 -5.23 -6.79 3.85
CA PHE A 190 -4.07 -6.35 3.08
C PHE A 190 -3.39 -7.53 2.43
N VAL A 191 -3.12 -7.43 1.13
CA VAL A 191 -2.29 -8.35 0.37
C VAL A 191 -1.08 -7.58 -0.15
N PHE A 192 0.11 -8.12 0.10
CA PHE A 192 1.37 -7.54 -0.34
C PHE A 192 1.86 -8.36 -1.54
N LEU A 193 2.01 -7.70 -2.69
CA LEU A 193 2.48 -8.28 -3.94
C LEU A 193 3.88 -7.76 -4.28
N ASP A 194 4.75 -8.63 -4.77
CA ASP A 194 6.04 -8.21 -5.32
C ASP A 194 5.89 -7.54 -6.70
N GLU A 195 7.01 -7.09 -7.28
CA GLU A 195 7.07 -6.47 -8.62
C GLU A 195 6.57 -7.37 -9.76
N LYS A 196 6.47 -8.68 -9.51
CA LYS A 196 5.95 -9.67 -10.46
C LYS A 196 4.47 -9.99 -10.22
N ALA A 197 3.80 -9.16 -9.41
CA ALA A 197 2.42 -9.34 -9.00
C ALA A 197 2.16 -10.66 -8.23
N MET A 198 3.19 -11.23 -7.59
CA MET A 198 3.05 -12.45 -6.80
C MET A 198 2.79 -12.11 -5.33
N PRO A 199 1.81 -12.74 -4.66
CA PRO A 199 1.55 -12.51 -3.25
C PRO A 199 2.69 -13.04 -2.38
N ILE A 200 3.29 -12.15 -1.61
CA ILE A 200 4.41 -12.44 -0.70
C ILE A 200 4.01 -12.41 0.78
N ALA A 201 2.93 -11.71 1.13
CA ALA A 201 2.35 -11.70 2.47
C ALA A 201 0.88 -11.26 2.44
N ALA A 202 0.19 -11.50 3.56
CA ALA A 202 -1.15 -10.96 3.81
C ALA A 202 -1.33 -10.64 5.30
N ALA A 203 -2.16 -9.64 5.57
CA ALA A 203 -2.57 -9.26 6.91
C ALA A 203 -4.08 -8.98 6.95
N VAL A 204 -4.76 -9.33 8.04
CA VAL A 204 -6.22 -9.17 8.16
C VAL A 204 -6.54 -8.43 9.44
N GLY A 205 -7.42 -7.44 9.35
CA GLY A 205 -7.88 -6.62 10.47
C GLY A 205 -7.00 -5.40 10.73
N LYS A 206 -7.26 -4.75 11.86
CA LYS A 206 -6.58 -3.52 12.27
C LYS A 206 -5.07 -3.71 12.32
N LEU A 207 -4.38 -3.10 11.36
CA LEU A 207 -2.94 -3.18 11.22
C LEU A 207 -2.31 -1.92 11.84
N PRO A 208 -1.47 -2.03 12.88
CA PRO A 208 -0.77 -0.86 13.42
C PRO A 208 0.10 -0.20 12.34
N LYS A 209 0.20 1.13 12.38
CA LYS A 209 0.98 1.91 11.41
C LYS A 209 2.40 1.41 11.26
N GLU A 210 3.06 1.03 12.34
CA GLU A 210 4.45 0.54 12.33
C GLU A 210 4.60 -0.77 11.54
N VAL A 211 3.57 -1.62 11.59
CA VAL A 211 3.55 -2.90 10.86
C VAL A 211 3.30 -2.66 9.38
N LEU A 212 2.31 -1.82 9.05
CA LEU A 212 1.98 -1.44 7.68
C LEU A 212 3.18 -0.76 7.01
N GLU A 213 3.72 0.28 7.65
CA GLU A 213 4.85 1.04 7.17
C GLU A 213 6.11 0.17 7.05
N GLY A 214 6.42 -0.67 8.05
CA GLY A 214 7.60 -1.52 8.00
C GLY A 214 7.58 -2.53 6.84
N ASN A 215 6.40 -3.05 6.50
CA ASN A 215 6.23 -3.90 5.33
C ASN A 215 6.38 -3.12 4.02
N ILE A 216 5.75 -1.95 3.90
CA ILE A 216 5.83 -1.10 2.71
C ILE A 216 7.25 -0.58 2.47
N GLU A 217 7.95 -0.16 3.54
CA GLU A 217 9.35 0.26 3.48
C GLU A 217 10.25 -0.88 2.98
N ALA A 218 10.01 -2.11 3.44
CA ALA A 218 10.75 -3.28 2.96
C ALA A 218 10.49 -3.54 1.48
N MET A 219 9.24 -3.41 1.01
CA MET A 219 8.88 -3.55 -0.39
C MET A 219 9.54 -2.48 -1.27
N ALA A 220 9.47 -1.21 -0.86
CA ALA A 220 10.12 -0.10 -1.57
C ALA A 220 11.64 -0.28 -1.70
N ARG A 221 12.26 -1.06 -0.79
CA ARG A 221 13.71 -1.35 -0.79
C ARG A 221 14.08 -2.73 -1.34
N GLY A 222 13.12 -3.52 -1.83
CA GLY A 222 13.35 -4.89 -2.29
C GLY A 222 13.88 -5.83 -1.19
N LYS A 223 13.52 -5.57 0.07
CA LYS A 223 13.92 -6.38 1.24
C LYS A 223 12.82 -7.37 1.63
N GLN A 224 13.17 -8.36 2.44
CA GLN A 224 12.20 -9.26 3.04
C GLN A 224 11.28 -8.50 4.01
N LEU A 225 9.98 -8.81 3.94
CA LEU A 225 8.97 -8.23 4.82
C LEU A 225 9.22 -8.60 6.29
N PRO A 226 9.36 -7.62 7.20
CA PRO A 226 9.55 -7.89 8.62
C PRO A 226 8.31 -8.53 9.28
N TYR A 227 7.12 -8.30 8.73
CA TYR A 227 5.85 -8.78 9.27
C TYR A 227 5.06 -9.58 8.23
N LEU A 228 5.53 -10.80 7.91
CA LEU A 228 4.96 -11.68 6.88
C LEU A 228 3.49 -12.08 7.12
N ARG A 229 3.06 -12.10 8.39
CA ARG A 229 1.67 -12.35 8.79
C ARG A 229 1.36 -11.53 10.02
N ALA A 230 0.38 -10.64 9.89
CA ALA A 230 -0.20 -9.90 11.01
C ALA A 230 -1.72 -10.09 10.98
N SER A 231 -2.33 -10.27 12.13
CA SER A 231 -3.79 -10.35 12.25
C SER A 231 -4.24 -9.47 13.41
N GLY A 232 -5.20 -8.59 13.16
CA GLY A 232 -5.79 -7.66 14.11
C GLY A 232 -7.31 -7.75 14.14
N GLU A 233 -7.96 -6.79 14.78
CA GLU A 233 -9.44 -6.73 14.88
C GLU A 233 -10.07 -6.62 13.48
N THR A 234 -11.02 -7.50 13.13
CA THR A 234 -11.68 -7.51 11.82
C THR A 234 -13.14 -7.09 11.94
N SER A 235 -13.68 -6.40 10.93
CA SER A 235 -15.13 -6.29 10.75
C SER A 235 -15.58 -7.56 10.02
N SER A 236 -16.45 -8.35 10.64
CA SER A 236 -16.90 -9.62 10.07
C SER A 236 -17.71 -9.36 8.79
N SER A 237 -17.16 -9.69 7.62
CA SER A 237 -18.00 -10.11 6.50
C SER A 237 -18.46 -11.54 6.81
N GLN A 238 -19.74 -11.80 6.62
CA GLN A 238 -20.44 -12.92 7.21
C GLN A 238 -19.91 -14.30 6.76
N ALA A 239 -19.02 -14.90 7.53
CA ALA A 239 -18.76 -16.34 7.57
C ALA A 239 -19.26 -16.92 8.90
N SER A 240 -20.55 -16.74 9.18
CA SER A 240 -21.18 -17.37 10.34
C SER A 240 -21.34 -18.88 10.11
N ASN A 241 -20.45 -19.63 10.76
CA ASN A 241 -20.69 -20.93 11.41
C ASN A 241 -20.58 -22.21 10.54
N ILE A 242 -19.36 -22.65 10.24
CA ILE A 242 -19.06 -24.08 10.07
C ILE A 242 -18.43 -24.58 11.37
N LYS A 243 -19.28 -25.08 12.27
CA LYS A 243 -18.85 -25.96 13.36
C LYS A 243 -18.09 -27.15 12.73
N PRO A 244 -16.87 -27.50 13.18
CA PRO A 244 -16.23 -28.74 12.74
C PRO A 244 -17.16 -29.90 13.10
N ALA A 245 -17.73 -30.56 12.09
CA ALA A 245 -18.43 -31.82 12.31
C ALA A 245 -17.40 -32.81 12.85
N ALA A 246 -17.64 -33.33 14.06
CA ALA A 246 -16.80 -34.33 14.70
C ALA A 246 -16.59 -35.53 13.76
N PRO A 247 -15.43 -36.21 13.80
CA PRO A 247 -15.22 -37.43 13.03
C PRO A 247 -16.24 -38.49 13.48
N ARG A 248 -17.11 -38.94 12.57
CA ARG A 248 -17.95 -40.11 12.82
C ARG A 248 -17.07 -41.36 12.84
N PRO A 249 -17.22 -42.27 13.82
CA PRO A 249 -16.53 -43.55 13.81
C PRO A 249 -16.80 -44.30 12.50
N ARG A 250 -15.75 -44.79 11.85
CA ARG A 250 -15.89 -45.72 10.73
C ARG A 250 -16.30 -47.07 11.30
N ASP A 251 -17.60 -47.35 11.30
CA ASP A 251 -18.09 -48.71 11.46
C ASP A 251 -17.55 -49.53 10.29
N HIS A 252 -16.73 -50.51 10.64
CA HIS A 252 -16.26 -51.57 9.77
C HIS A 252 -17.05 -52.82 10.16
N SER A 253 -17.80 -53.35 9.21
CA SER A 253 -18.38 -54.69 9.21
C SER A 253 -18.24 -55.25 7.80
#